data_AF-A0A3N7GXK6-F1
#
_entry.id   AF-A0A3N7GXK6-F1
#
_cell.length_a   1.000
_cell.length_b   1.000
_cell.length_c   1.000
_cell.angle_alpha   90.00
_cell.angle_beta   90.00
_cell.angle_gamma   90.00
#
_symmetry.space_group_name_H-M   'P 1'
#
loop_
_entity.id
_entity.type
_entity.pdbx_description
1 polymer ?
#
loop_
_entity_poly.entity_id
_entity_poly.type
_entity_poly.pdbx_seq_one_letter_code
_entity_poly.pdbx_strand_id
1 'polypeptide(L)'
;MKYPFTSAGVQDWLNHVYAQPDHDIRTEAEFAYLYFEDWVVQRFSLDDSQRAYLNRLDYATIRFTADGVYFALTHRLPIVLEKPEKPAVRAAKLAAMIKEFESRNSEAKNASFTGRFVVRITY
;
A
#
# COMPACT_ATOMS: atom_id res chain seq x y z
N MET A 1 -7.90 14.15 1.71
CA MET A 1 -8.91 13.33 2.41
C MET A 1 -8.19 12.15 3.05
N LYS A 2 -8.60 11.72 4.25
CA LYS A 2 -7.98 10.56 4.93
C LYS A 2 -8.95 9.38 4.98
N TYR A 3 -8.44 8.19 4.75
CA TYR A 3 -9.15 6.93 4.83
C TYR A 3 -8.80 6.19 6.13
N PRO A 4 -9.69 5.37 6.71
CA PRO A 4 -9.31 4.57 7.86
C PRO A 4 -8.20 3.59 7.46
N PHE A 5 -7.21 3.37 8.33
CA PHE A 5 -6.15 2.38 8.07
C PHE A 5 -6.67 0.94 8.28
N THR A 6 -7.69 0.53 7.53
CA THR A 6 -8.36 -0.78 7.55
C THR A 6 -8.39 -1.37 6.15
N SER A 7 -8.73 -2.66 6.03
CA SER A 7 -8.87 -3.30 4.71
C SER A 7 -9.88 -2.54 3.84
N ALA A 8 -11.04 -2.18 4.41
CA ALA A 8 -12.05 -1.38 3.74
C ALA A 8 -11.55 0.01 3.35
N GLY A 9 -10.86 0.72 4.24
CA GLY A 9 -10.35 2.06 3.94
C GLY A 9 -9.27 2.08 2.86
N VAL A 10 -8.45 1.03 2.75
CA VAL A 10 -7.50 0.87 1.64
C VAL A 10 -8.24 0.61 0.32
N GLN A 11 -9.31 -0.18 0.32
CA GLN A 11 -10.14 -0.36 -0.87
C GLN A 11 -10.85 0.93 -1.30
N ASP A 12 -11.39 1.69 -0.35
CA ASP A 12 -12.01 2.99 -0.62
C ASP A 12 -11.02 3.98 -1.22
N TRP A 13 -9.80 4.02 -0.68
CA TRP A 13 -8.71 4.83 -1.23
C TRP A 13 -8.35 4.41 -2.65
N LEU A 14 -8.19 3.10 -2.93
CA LEU A 14 -7.89 2.60 -4.28
C LEU A 14 -8.99 2.94 -5.27
N ASN A 15 -10.26 2.73 -4.89
CA ASN A 15 -11.40 3.06 -5.73
C ASN A 15 -11.41 4.55 -6.09
N HIS A 16 -11.07 5.41 -5.13
CA HIS A 16 -10.95 6.84 -5.38
C HIS A 16 -9.78 7.19 -6.30
N VAL A 17 -8.59 6.65 -6.05
CA VAL A 17 -7.38 6.93 -6.85
C VAL A 17 -7.54 6.41 -8.27
N TYR A 18 -8.08 5.22 -8.48
CA TYR A 18 -8.23 4.63 -9.81
C TYR A 18 -9.37 5.23 -10.63
N ALA A 19 -10.27 5.98 -10.00
CA ALA A 19 -11.22 6.83 -10.71
C ALA A 19 -10.58 8.12 -11.26
N GLN A 20 -9.36 8.48 -10.83
CA GLN A 20 -8.66 9.67 -11.29
C GLN A 20 -7.98 9.45 -12.66
N PRO A 21 -7.67 10.55 -13.38
CA PRO A 21 -6.79 10.52 -14.54
C PRO A 21 -5.39 9.96 -14.24
N ASP A 22 -4.72 9.44 -15.28
CA ASP A 22 -3.40 8.79 -15.13
C ASP A 22 -2.33 9.71 -14.52
N HIS A 23 -2.38 11.02 -14.78
CA HIS A 23 -1.41 11.96 -14.22
C HIS A 23 -1.53 12.04 -12.69
N ASP A 24 -2.75 12.08 -12.16
CA ASP A 24 -3.01 12.11 -10.72
C ASP A 24 -2.60 10.80 -10.03
N ILE A 25 -2.86 9.66 -10.68
CA ILE A 25 -2.41 8.35 -10.20
C ILE A 25 -0.88 8.29 -10.13
N ARG A 26 -0.18 8.85 -11.13
CA ARG A 26 1.28 8.91 -11.14
C ARG A 26 1.82 9.82 -10.04
N THR A 27 1.22 10.98 -9.82
CA THR A 27 1.59 11.87 -8.70
C THR A 27 1.38 11.17 -7.35
N GLU A 28 0.28 10.44 -7.19
CA GLU A 28 0.03 9.64 -5.98
C GLU A 28 1.10 8.56 -5.79
N ALA A 29 1.45 7.84 -6.87
CA ALA A 29 2.49 6.81 -6.85
C ALA A 29 3.86 7.38 -6.51
N GLU A 30 4.25 8.50 -7.12
CA GLU A 30 5.53 9.18 -6.85
C GLU A 30 5.61 9.68 -5.41
N PHE A 31 4.51 10.23 -4.87
CA PHE A 31 4.46 10.66 -3.48
C PHE A 31 4.65 9.47 -2.51
N ALA A 32 3.95 8.36 -2.75
CA ALA A 32 4.12 7.13 -1.99
C ALA A 32 5.54 6.55 -2.10
N TYR A 33 6.18 6.70 -3.25
CA TYR A 33 7.52 6.19 -3.53
C TYR A 33 8.64 6.99 -2.86
N LEU A 34 8.54 8.32 -2.88
CA LEU A 34 9.58 9.23 -2.40
C LEU A 34 9.42 9.53 -0.90
N TYR A 35 8.18 9.56 -0.40
CA TYR A 35 7.85 10.03 0.94
C TYR A 35 6.84 9.10 1.61
N PHE A 36 7.15 7.80 1.66
CA PHE A 36 6.22 6.77 2.08
C PHE A 36 5.58 7.04 3.46
N GLU A 37 6.37 7.38 4.47
CA GLU A 37 5.85 7.62 5.82
C GLU A 37 4.86 8.80 5.85
N ASP A 38 5.24 9.92 5.23
CA ASP A 38 4.36 11.09 5.10
C ASP A 38 3.12 10.78 4.28
N TRP A 39 3.27 10.01 3.20
CA TRP A 39 2.17 9.56 2.36
C TRP A 39 1.16 8.74 3.17
N VAL A 40 1.61 7.75 3.96
CA VAL A 40 0.73 6.96 4.83
C VAL A 40 0.00 7.88 5.81
N VAL A 41 0.69 8.82 6.45
CA VAL A 41 0.10 9.74 7.44
C VAL A 41 -0.91 10.70 6.79
N GLN A 42 -0.68 11.10 5.54
CA GLN A 42 -1.56 12.00 4.80
C GLN A 42 -2.77 11.29 4.18
N ARG A 43 -2.65 10.01 3.82
CA ARG A 43 -3.72 9.23 3.21
C ARG A 43 -4.54 8.43 4.21
N PHE A 44 -3.94 8.01 5.32
CA PHE A 44 -4.61 7.17 6.30
C PHE A 44 -4.70 7.82 7.68
N SER A 45 -5.84 7.61 8.33
CA SER A 45 -6.04 7.93 9.74
C SER A 45 -5.39 6.84 10.58
N LEU A 46 -4.20 7.17 11.09
CA LEU A 46 -3.46 6.32 12.02
C LEU A 46 -3.79 6.68 13.47
N ASP A 47 -3.77 5.67 14.35
CA ASP A 47 -3.67 5.89 15.79
C ASP A 47 -2.20 6.08 16.24
N ASP A 48 -1.96 6.43 17.49
CA ASP A 48 -0.61 6.70 17.99
C ASP A 48 0.28 5.47 18.02
N SER A 49 -0.30 4.28 18.21
CA SER A 49 0.43 3.02 18.18
C SER A 49 0.89 2.68 16.75
N GLN A 50 0.05 2.97 15.75
CA GLN A 50 0.36 2.80 14.33
C GLN A 50 1.39 3.82 13.85
N ARG A 51 1.31 5.08 14.29
CA ARG A 51 2.37 6.08 14.06
C ARG A 51 3.70 5.65 14.66
N ALA A 52 3.69 5.19 15.92
CA ALA A 52 4.89 4.69 16.57
C ALA A 52 5.46 3.45 15.86
N TYR A 53 4.61 2.60 15.31
CA TYR A 53 5.03 1.45 14.51
C TYR A 53 5.67 1.88 13.18
N LEU A 54 5.04 2.81 12.46
CA LEU A 54 5.55 3.37 11.20
C LEU A 54 6.96 3.95 11.39
N ASN A 55 7.15 4.78 12.41
CA ASN A 55 8.44 5.41 12.74
C ASN A 55 9.53 4.41 13.19
N ARG A 56 9.17 3.15 13.47
CA ARG A 56 10.10 2.08 13.86
C ARG A 56 10.42 1.13 12.72
N LEU A 57 9.78 1.29 11.56
CA LEU A 57 10.10 0.48 10.40
C LEU A 57 11.52 0.80 9.94
N ASP A 58 12.27 -0.24 9.59
CA ASP A 58 13.59 -0.07 9.00
C ASP A 58 13.47 0.40 7.55
N TYR A 59 14.51 1.07 7.07
CA TYR A 59 14.54 1.64 5.72
C TYR A 59 14.25 0.59 4.63
N ALA A 60 14.74 -0.65 4.79
CA ALA A 60 14.49 -1.69 3.79
C ALA A 60 13.01 -2.07 3.72
N THR A 61 12.33 -2.15 4.87
CA THR A 61 10.87 -2.36 4.92
C THR A 61 10.13 -1.20 4.26
N ILE A 62 10.43 0.04 4.66
CA ILE A 62 9.80 1.24 4.07
C ILE A 62 9.97 1.24 2.56
N ARG A 63 11.19 0.98 2.07
CA ARG A 63 11.49 0.96 0.66
C ARG A 63 10.74 -0.13 -0.08
N PHE A 64 10.74 -1.34 0.47
CA PHE A 64 10.03 -2.46 -0.13
C PHE A 64 8.53 -2.19 -0.26
N THR A 65 7.92 -1.57 0.77
CA THR A 65 6.51 -1.20 0.74
C THR A 65 6.24 -0.10 -0.27
N ALA A 66 7.04 0.97 -0.26
CA ALA A 66 6.93 2.09 -1.18
C ALA A 66 7.02 1.64 -2.64
N ASP A 67 7.97 0.76 -2.96
CA ASP A 67 8.12 0.17 -4.29
C ASP A 67 6.90 -0.67 -4.70
N GLY A 68 6.32 -1.40 -3.74
CA GLY A 68 5.10 -2.20 -3.97
C GLY A 68 3.90 -1.32 -4.29
N VAL A 69 3.70 -0.25 -3.52
CA VAL A 69 2.62 0.72 -3.74
C VAL A 69 2.81 1.45 -5.07
N TYR A 70 4.02 1.94 -5.36
CA TYR A 70 4.34 2.60 -6.62
C TYR A 70 4.01 1.71 -7.82
N PHE A 71 4.48 0.46 -7.79
CA PHE A 71 4.24 -0.50 -8.87
C PHE A 71 2.75 -0.80 -9.03
N ALA A 72 2.05 -1.06 -7.92
CA ALA A 72 0.62 -1.33 -7.95
C ALA A 72 -0.19 -0.13 -8.48
N LEU A 73 0.12 1.09 -8.07
CA LEU A 73 -0.56 2.28 -8.59
C LEU A 73 -0.27 2.51 -10.08
N THR A 74 1.00 2.39 -10.50
CA THR A 74 1.41 2.57 -11.89
C THR A 74 0.71 1.60 -12.84
N HIS A 75 0.42 0.39 -12.37
CA HIS A 75 -0.23 -0.67 -13.16
C HIS A 75 -1.70 -0.88 -12.81
N ARG A 76 -2.30 0.01 -11.99
CA ARG A 76 -3.69 -0.10 -11.51
C ARG A 76 -4.01 -1.48 -10.88
N LEU A 77 -3.07 -2.04 -10.12
CA LEU A 77 -3.16 -3.34 -9.48
C LEU A 77 -3.79 -3.23 -8.08
N PRO A 78 -4.60 -4.21 -7.65
CA PRO A 78 -5.12 -4.27 -6.29
C PRO A 78 -4.03 -4.16 -5.21
N ILE A 79 -4.29 -3.33 -4.19
CA ILE A 79 -3.53 -3.31 -2.93
C ILE A 79 -4.45 -3.81 -1.82
N VAL A 80 -3.99 -4.80 -1.06
CA VAL A 80 -4.77 -5.45 0.00
C VAL A 80 -4.05 -5.29 1.33
N LEU A 81 -4.75 -4.70 2.31
CA LEU A 81 -4.31 -4.68 3.69
C LEU A 81 -4.99 -5.82 4.45
N GLU A 82 -4.19 -6.80 4.87
CA GLU A 82 -4.60 -7.88 5.76
C GLU A 82 -4.15 -7.55 7.18
N LYS A 83 -5.09 -7.11 8.01
CA LYS A 83 -4.86 -6.89 9.44
C LYS A 83 -6.01 -7.49 10.26
N PRO A 84 -5.78 -7.99 11.47
CA PRO A 84 -6.86 -8.40 12.36
C PRO A 84 -7.62 -7.16 12.81
N GLU A 85 -8.95 -7.19 12.76
CA GLU A 85 -9.79 -6.04 13.13
C GLU A 85 -9.84 -5.77 14.65
N LYS A 86 -9.42 -6.74 15.46
CA LYS A 86 -9.36 -6.61 16.92
C LYS A 86 -7.93 -6.29 17.36
N PRO A 87 -7.71 -5.27 18.22
CA PRO A 87 -6.43 -5.09 18.86
C PRO A 87 -6.18 -6.31 19.74
N ALA A 88 -5.23 -7.16 19.36
CA ALA A 88 -4.71 -8.11 20.33
C ALA A 88 -4.01 -7.31 21.43
N VAL A 89 -4.00 -7.84 22.65
CA VAL A 89 -3.34 -7.27 23.83
C VAL A 89 -1.80 -7.13 23.63
N ARG A 90 -1.27 -7.50 22.46
CA ARG A 90 0.15 -7.48 22.09
C ARG A 90 0.42 -6.44 21.00
N ALA A 91 1.64 -5.91 21.00
CA ALA A 91 2.08 -4.93 20.01
C ALA A 91 1.97 -5.49 18.59
N ALA A 92 1.40 -4.71 17.67
CA ALA A 92 1.34 -5.06 16.25
C ALA A 92 2.74 -5.28 15.67
N LYS A 93 2.89 -6.32 14.85
CA LYS A 93 4.11 -6.64 14.12
C LYS A 93 3.79 -6.90 12.65
N LEU A 94 4.55 -6.30 11.73
CA LEU A 94 4.46 -6.67 10.31
C LEU A 94 4.83 -8.14 10.18
N ALA A 95 3.89 -8.92 9.64
CA ALA A 95 4.01 -10.36 9.53
C ALA A 95 4.69 -10.73 8.21
N ALA A 96 4.24 -10.08 7.13
CA ALA A 96 4.72 -10.30 5.79
C ALA A 96 4.29 -9.15 4.88
N MET A 97 5.11 -8.82 3.89
CA MET A 97 4.68 -8.09 2.71
C MET A 97 4.84 -9.02 1.52
N ILE A 98 3.75 -9.32 0.84
CA ILE A 98 3.72 -10.28 -0.26
C ILE A 98 3.48 -9.49 -1.55
N LYS A 99 4.46 -9.51 -2.44
CA LYS A 99 4.32 -9.03 -3.82
C LYS A 99 3.93 -10.22 -4.68
N GLU A 100 2.64 -10.40 -4.93
CA GLU A 100 2.15 -11.39 -5.89
C GLU A 100 1.97 -10.68 -7.23
N PHE A 101 3.06 -10.40 -7.94
CA PHE A 101 3.00 -9.81 -9.28
C PHE A 101 3.41 -10.86 -10.31
N GLU A 102 2.48 -11.21 -11.19
CA GLU A 102 2.73 -12.06 -12.35
C GLU A 102 2.79 -11.18 -13.60
N SER A 103 3.87 -11.30 -14.36
CA SER A 103 3.97 -10.71 -15.69
C SER A 103 3.29 -11.63 -16.68
N ARG A 104 2.19 -11.19 -17.29
CA ARG A 104 1.60 -11.93 -18.40
C ARG A 104 2.37 -11.52 -19.66
N ASN A 105 3.28 -12.39 -20.13
CA ASN A 105 3.89 -12.24 -21.44
C ASN A 105 2.80 -12.39 -22.51
N SER A 106 2.16 -11.29 -22.90
CA SER A 106 1.50 -11.20 -24.20
C SER A 106 2.53 -10.74 -25.21
N GLU A 107 2.64 -11.43 -26.35
CA GLU A 107 3.54 -11.12 -27.49
C GLU A 107 3.29 -9.74 -28.15
N ALA A 108 2.67 -8.78 -27.46
CA ALA A 108 2.42 -7.43 -27.92
C ALA A 108 3.18 -6.43 -27.05
N LYS A 109 3.59 -5.30 -27.66
CA LYS A 109 4.40 -4.18 -27.11
C LYS A 109 3.94 -3.55 -25.78
N ASN A 110 2.93 -4.09 -25.11
CA ASN A 110 2.43 -3.63 -23.82
C ASN A 110 2.39 -4.81 -22.85
N ALA A 111 3.39 -4.91 -21.97
CA ALA A 111 3.36 -5.88 -20.87
C ALA A 111 2.13 -5.59 -19.98
N SER A 112 1.28 -6.59 -19.78
CA SER A 112 0.18 -6.53 -18.82
C SER A 112 0.58 -7.27 -17.56
N PHE A 113 0.52 -6.59 -16.41
CA PHE A 113 0.82 -7.17 -15.11
C PHE A 113 -0.50 -7.58 -14.45
N THR A 114 -0.53 -8.77 -13.86
CA THR A 114 -1.66 -9.25 -13.05
C THR A 114 -1.14 -9.63 -11.69
N GLY A 115 -1.79 -9.18 -10.63
CA GLY A 115 -1.26 -9.41 -9.29
C GLY A 115 -1.88 -8.54 -8.23
N ARG A 116 -1.40 -8.68 -6.99
CA ARG A 116 -1.78 -7.84 -5.86
C ARG A 116 -0.60 -7.58 -4.94
N PHE A 117 -0.57 -6.40 -4.35
CA PHE A 117 0.34 -6.10 -3.25
C PHE A 117 -0.38 -6.33 -1.92
N VAL A 118 0.07 -7.32 -1.14
CA VAL A 118 -0.52 -7.65 0.16
C VAL A 118 0.39 -7.17 1.28
N VAL A 119 -0.14 -6.29 2.13
CA VAL A 119 0.50 -5.89 3.39
C VAL A 119 -0.18 -6.65 4.51
N ARG A 120 0.53 -7.59 5.15
CA ARG A 120 0.00 -8.40 6.24
C ARG A 120 0.61 -8.01 7.58
N ILE A 121 -0.24 -7.62 8.52
CA ILE A 121 0.12 -7.30 9.90
C ILE A 121 -0.43 -8.41 10.80
N THR A 122 0.39 -8.93 11.73
CA THR A 122 -0.03 -9.88 12.78
C THR A 122 0.29 -9.30 14.15
N TYR A 123 -0.24 -9.90 15.22
CA TYR A 123 0.10 -9.54 16.60
C TYR A 123 0.84 -10.69 17.30
#